data_AF-A0A101QXV4-F1
#
_entry.id   AF-A0A101QXV4-F1
#
_cell.length_a   1.000
_cell.length_b   1.000
_cell.length_c   1.000
_cell.angle_alpha   90.00
_cell.angle_beta   90.00
_cell.angle_gamma   90.00
#
_symmetry.space_group_name_H-M   'P 1'
#
loop_
_entity.id
_entity.type
_entity.pdbx_description
1 polymer ?
#
loop_
_entity_poly.entity_id
_entity_poly.type
_entity_poly.pdbx_seq_one_letter_code
_entity_poly.pdbx_strand_id
1 'polypeptide(L)'
;MTRDEEITAVRYMPATVVRITARREDGSLEHTWAQTYHLDEPLLLGLGTLETFPGYLRSSQAPPLVRGPAHRMAGALVARYEHPQHTDILVIAQAIWQRRQSDVAIEAWTADEPGHWWYALVPRWRRMWDTEMWPLATLSGGHHAYAVGECRPVDDYPWPSPAPIPGVLPPPAPGTQVIQAHTTVAPPPPGFPPYRWVVT
;
A
#
# COMPACT_ATOMS: atom_id res chain seq x y z
N MET A 1 -15.93 0.57 5.46
CA MET A 1 -16.40 -0.71 4.91
C MET A 1 -17.85 -0.85 5.32
N THR A 2 -18.76 -1.17 4.41
CA THR A 2 -20.14 -1.51 4.77
C THR A 2 -20.17 -2.95 5.32
N ARG A 3 -21.24 -3.33 6.01
CA ARG A 3 -21.42 -4.70 6.55
C ARG A 3 -21.41 -5.81 5.46
N ASP A 4 -21.40 -5.43 4.18
CA ASP A 4 -21.58 -6.33 3.04
C ASP A 4 -20.31 -6.44 2.17
N GLU A 5 -19.16 -5.99 2.67
CA GLU A 5 -17.87 -6.03 1.96
C GLU A 5 -16.95 -7.10 2.59
N GLU A 6 -16.24 -7.87 1.77
CA GLU A 6 -15.20 -8.83 2.22
C GLU A 6 -13.92 -8.65 1.41
N ILE A 7 -12.79 -8.95 2.06
CA ILE A 7 -11.48 -8.97 1.42
C ILE A 7 -11.17 -10.39 1.00
N THR A 8 -10.98 -10.63 -0.29
CA THR A 8 -10.72 -11.94 -0.90
C THR A 8 -9.39 -11.94 -1.66
N ALA A 9 -9.01 -13.12 -2.16
CA ALA A 9 -7.86 -13.31 -3.06
C ALA A 9 -6.52 -12.75 -2.55
N VAL A 10 -6.32 -12.77 -1.23
CA VAL A 10 -5.14 -12.14 -0.62
C VAL A 10 -3.83 -12.77 -1.09
N ARG A 11 -2.89 -11.89 -1.44
CA ARG A 11 -1.48 -12.19 -1.75
C ARG A 11 -0.60 -11.44 -0.75
N TYR A 12 0.49 -12.08 -0.35
CA TYR A 12 1.47 -11.49 0.55
C TYR A 12 2.80 -11.36 -0.16
N MET A 13 3.44 -10.21 0.03
CA MET A 13 4.78 -9.93 -0.42
C MET A 13 5.63 -9.57 0.80
N PRO A 14 6.77 -10.25 1.04
CA PRO A 14 7.70 -9.80 2.07
C PRO A 14 8.19 -8.38 1.75
N ALA A 15 8.43 -7.57 2.78
CA ALA A 15 9.01 -6.23 2.67
C ALA A 15 10.02 -6.01 3.80
N THR A 16 11.28 -5.78 3.43
CA THR A 16 12.34 -5.35 4.36
C THR A 16 12.58 -3.85 4.31
N VAL A 17 12.09 -3.15 3.28
CA VAL A 17 12.06 -1.68 3.26
C VAL A 17 10.65 -1.21 2.97
N VAL A 18 10.18 -0.24 3.74
CA VAL A 18 8.89 0.44 3.51
C VAL A 18 9.12 1.94 3.50
N ARG A 19 8.61 2.62 2.49
CA ARG A 19 8.61 4.09 2.43
C ARG A 19 7.19 4.60 2.36
N ILE A 20 6.89 5.56 3.22
CA ILE A 20 5.57 6.20 3.30
C ILE A 20 5.73 7.64 2.83
N THR A 21 4.96 8.02 1.81
CA THR A 21 4.91 9.40 1.32
C THR A 21 3.51 9.95 1.53
N ALA A 22 3.38 11.01 2.32
CA ALA A 22 2.10 11.66 2.51
C ALA A 22 1.63 12.36 1.24
N ARG A 23 0.31 12.46 1.01
CA ARG A 23 -0.24 13.35 -0.02
C ARG A 23 -0.54 14.73 0.55
N ARG A 24 -0.37 15.74 -0.29
CA ARG A 24 -0.83 17.11 -0.06
C ARG A 24 -2.31 17.24 -0.40
N GLU A 25 -2.91 18.37 -0.03
CA GLU A 25 -4.33 18.67 -0.30
C GLU A 25 -4.65 18.71 -1.80
N ASP A 26 -3.69 19.12 -2.63
CA ASP A 26 -3.80 19.12 -4.09
C ASP A 26 -3.67 17.71 -4.72
N GLY A 27 -3.47 16.67 -3.91
CA GLY A 27 -3.27 15.29 -4.36
C GLY A 27 -1.85 14.95 -4.81
N SER A 28 -0.92 15.92 -4.84
CA SER A 28 0.49 15.62 -5.09
C SER A 28 1.13 14.90 -3.90
N LEU A 29 2.24 14.19 -4.15
CA LEU A 29 2.99 13.53 -3.09
C LEU A 29 4.03 14.46 -2.48
N GLU A 30 4.09 14.45 -1.15
CA GLU A 30 4.99 15.26 -0.34
C GLU A 30 6.33 14.54 -0.14
N HIS A 31 7.04 14.30 -1.25
CA HIS A 31 8.25 13.47 -1.21
C HIS A 31 9.41 14.05 -0.37
N THR A 32 9.43 15.36 -0.08
CA THR A 32 10.38 15.97 0.86
C THR A 32 10.22 15.44 2.29
N TRP A 33 9.02 14.96 2.62
CA TRP A 33 8.67 14.41 3.93
C TRP A 33 8.37 12.90 3.86
N ALA A 34 8.80 12.24 2.78
CA ALA A 34 8.70 10.80 2.68
C ALA A 34 9.63 10.15 3.72
N GLN A 35 9.13 9.18 4.46
CA GLN A 35 9.87 8.50 5.51
C GLN A 35 10.13 7.06 5.10
N THR A 36 11.40 6.65 5.10
CA THR A 36 11.85 5.31 4.75
C THR A 36 12.24 4.54 6.01
N TYR A 37 11.79 3.29 6.11
CA TYR A 37 12.06 2.38 7.22
C TYR A 37 12.72 1.13 6.67
N HIS A 38 13.82 0.72 7.30
CA HIS A 38 14.53 -0.52 6.98
C HIS A 38 14.33 -1.48 8.15
N LEU A 39 14.00 -2.72 7.81
CA LEU A 39 13.79 -3.82 8.74
C LEU A 39 14.81 -4.91 8.45
N ASP A 40 15.33 -5.50 9.52
CA ASP A 40 16.22 -6.65 9.49
C ASP A 40 15.44 -7.93 9.15
N GLU A 41 14.19 -8.03 9.64
CA GLU A 41 13.25 -9.10 9.28
C GLU A 41 12.06 -8.55 8.49
N PRO A 42 11.56 -9.29 7.48
CA PRO A 42 10.49 -8.79 6.64
C PRO A 42 9.14 -8.78 7.37
N LEU A 43 8.42 -7.66 7.23
CA LEU A 43 6.96 -7.69 7.35
C LEU A 43 6.34 -8.17 6.04
N LEU A 44 5.03 -8.42 6.02
CA LEU A 44 4.28 -8.75 4.82
C LEU A 44 3.42 -7.56 4.38
N LEU A 45 3.57 -7.13 3.13
CA LEU A 45 2.58 -6.32 2.43
C LEU A 45 1.52 -7.27 1.86
N GLY A 46 0.34 -7.28 2.48
CA GLY A 46 -0.84 -7.97 2.00
C GLY A 46 -1.60 -7.12 0.99
N LEU A 47 -2.05 -7.73 -0.11
CA LEU A 47 -2.93 -7.12 -1.11
C LEU A 47 -4.09 -8.06 -1.40
N GLY A 48 -5.31 -7.54 -1.38
CA GLY A 48 -6.53 -8.30 -1.63
C GLY A 48 -7.54 -7.51 -2.45
N THR A 49 -8.57 -8.20 -2.90
CA THR A 49 -9.71 -7.59 -3.59
C THR A 49 -10.82 -7.34 -2.57
N LEU A 50 -11.45 -6.18 -2.64
CA LEU A 50 -12.59 -5.80 -1.80
C LEU A 50 -13.87 -6.06 -2.62
N GLU A 51 -14.54 -7.15 -2.31
CA GLU A 51 -15.75 -7.61 -2.99
C GLU A 51 -16.99 -7.21 -2.19
N THR A 52 -18.04 -6.74 -2.87
CA THR A 52 -19.33 -6.48 -2.25
C THR A 52 -20.22 -7.72 -2.43
N PHE A 53 -20.65 -8.33 -1.34
CA PHE A 53 -21.64 -9.39 -1.41
C PHE A 53 -22.99 -8.82 -1.82
N PRO A 54 -23.72 -9.51 -2.73
CA PRO A 54 -25.09 -9.15 -3.06
C PRO A 54 -26.06 -9.55 -1.93
N GLY A 55 -25.90 -8.99 -0.74
CA GLY A 55 -26.80 -9.19 0.40
C GLY A 55 -28.09 -8.36 0.30
N TYR A 56 -28.07 -7.23 -0.44
CA TYR A 56 -29.16 -6.24 -0.44
C TYR A 56 -29.82 -5.95 -1.79
N LEU A 57 -29.57 -6.74 -2.85
CA LEU A 57 -30.33 -6.64 -4.10
C LEU A 57 -31.70 -7.37 -4.03
N ARG A 58 -32.38 -7.35 -2.88
CA ARG A 58 -33.71 -7.97 -2.71
C ARG A 58 -34.89 -6.99 -2.72
N SER A 59 -34.69 -5.68 -2.85
CA SER A 59 -35.82 -4.73 -2.76
C SER A 59 -35.63 -3.43 -3.54
N SER A 60 -35.37 -3.51 -4.85
CA SER A 60 -35.58 -2.35 -5.71
C SER A 60 -35.88 -2.82 -7.13
N GLN A 61 -37.11 -2.58 -7.58
CA GLN A 61 -37.58 -2.78 -8.96
C GLN A 61 -37.00 -1.76 -9.96
N ALA A 62 -35.88 -1.09 -9.64
CA ALA A 62 -35.16 -0.27 -10.61
C ALA A 62 -34.16 -1.14 -11.38
N PRO A 63 -34.09 -1.05 -12.73
CA PRO A 63 -33.03 -1.70 -13.49
C PRO A 63 -31.68 -1.16 -13.00
N PRO A 64 -30.76 -2.00 -12.51
CA PRO A 64 -29.47 -1.52 -12.08
C PRO A 64 -28.75 -0.97 -13.32
N LEU A 65 -28.34 0.29 -13.25
CA LEU A 65 -27.18 0.75 -14.03
C LEU A 65 -26.01 -0.10 -13.55
N VAL A 66 -25.77 -1.23 -14.19
CA VAL A 66 -24.61 -2.09 -13.94
C VAL A 66 -23.39 -1.34 -14.45
N ARG A 67 -22.89 -0.38 -13.66
CA ARG A 67 -21.46 -0.12 -13.67
C ARG A 67 -20.84 -1.42 -13.16
N GLY A 68 -20.15 -2.14 -14.05
CA GLY A 68 -19.39 -3.32 -13.66
C GLY A 68 -18.51 -2.98 -12.44
N PRO A 69 -18.29 -3.92 -11.52
CA PRO A 69 -17.58 -3.62 -10.29
C PRO A 69 -16.20 -3.09 -10.66
N ALA A 70 -15.93 -1.83 -10.34
CA ALA A 70 -14.56 -1.38 -10.22
C ALA A 70 -13.95 -2.27 -9.13
N HIS A 71 -13.08 -3.20 -9.51
CA HIS A 71 -12.37 -4.02 -8.54
C HIS A 71 -11.63 -3.07 -7.60
N ARG A 72 -12.13 -2.96 -6.37
CA ARG A 72 -11.48 -2.17 -5.33
C ARG A 72 -10.45 -3.07 -4.69
N MET A 73 -9.26 -2.56 -4.45
CA MET A 73 -8.22 -3.30 -3.75
C MET A 73 -8.14 -2.81 -2.31
N ALA A 74 -7.75 -3.72 -1.42
CA ALA A 74 -7.36 -3.43 -0.06
C ALA A 74 -5.91 -3.87 0.14
N GLY A 75 -5.22 -3.19 1.05
CA GLY A 75 -3.89 -3.55 1.48
C GLY A 75 -3.80 -3.67 2.98
N ALA A 76 -2.83 -4.46 3.45
CA ALA A 76 -2.42 -4.49 4.85
C ALA A 76 -0.91 -4.56 5.03
N LEU A 77 -0.42 -4.00 6.14
CA LEU A 77 0.88 -4.35 6.71
C LEU A 77 0.67 -5.40 7.78
N VAL A 78 1.24 -6.58 7.58
CA VAL A 78 1.05 -7.75 8.43
C VAL A 78 2.39 -8.24 8.95
N ALA A 79 2.48 -8.57 10.23
CA ALA A 79 3.65 -9.25 10.79
C ALA A 79 3.23 -10.18 11.93
N ARG A 80 4.15 -11.03 12.38
CA ARG A 80 3.92 -11.87 13.56
C ARG A 80 3.84 -11.01 14.83
N TYR A 81 3.10 -11.48 15.83
CA TYR A 81 3.04 -10.81 17.14
C TYR A 81 4.42 -10.71 17.80
N GLU A 82 5.24 -11.74 17.63
CA GLU A 82 6.60 -11.84 18.19
C GLU A 82 7.68 -11.29 17.24
N HIS A 83 7.32 -10.44 16.27
CA HIS A 83 8.31 -9.87 15.36
C HIS A 83 9.37 -9.09 16.14
N PRO A 84 10.69 -9.33 15.95
CA PRO A 84 11.75 -8.68 16.72
C PRO A 84 11.66 -7.15 16.67
N GLN A 85 11.25 -6.61 15.51
CA GLN A 85 11.06 -5.17 15.27
C GLN A 85 9.59 -4.70 15.39
N HIS A 86 8.79 -5.31 16.28
CA HIS A 86 7.38 -4.93 16.45
C HIS A 86 7.17 -3.43 16.73
N THR A 87 8.10 -2.78 17.45
CA THR A 87 8.02 -1.34 17.73
C THR A 87 8.18 -0.51 16.46
N ASP A 88 9.12 -0.86 15.58
CA ASP A 88 9.31 -0.18 14.29
C ASP A 88 8.08 -0.36 13.40
N ILE A 89 7.49 -1.56 13.38
CA ILE A 89 6.26 -1.84 12.63
C ILE A 89 5.09 -0.99 13.15
N LEU A 90 4.96 -0.82 14.46
CA LEU A 90 3.95 0.07 15.04
C LEU A 90 4.20 1.54 14.63
N VAL A 91 5.45 1.98 14.54
CA VAL A 91 5.79 3.33 14.05
C VAL A 91 5.41 3.48 12.58
N ILE A 92 5.70 2.48 11.73
CA ILE A 92 5.29 2.45 10.32
C ILE A 92 3.76 2.55 10.21
N ALA A 93 3.03 1.72 10.96
CA ALA A 93 1.57 1.74 10.98
C ALA A 93 1.02 3.09 11.45
N GLN A 94 1.62 3.68 12.49
CA GLN A 94 1.27 5.03 12.94
C GLN A 94 1.55 6.09 11.88
N ALA A 95 2.65 6.01 11.14
CA ALA A 95 2.94 6.96 10.06
C ALA A 95 1.88 6.91 8.94
N ILE A 96 1.30 5.74 8.67
CA ILE A 96 0.13 5.61 7.78
C ILE A 96 -1.11 6.29 8.40
N TRP A 97 -1.23 6.30 9.72
CA TRP A 97 -2.40 6.78 10.46
C TRP A 97 -2.39 8.26 10.84
N GLN A 98 -1.22 8.89 11.00
CA GLN A 98 -1.04 10.15 11.72
C GLN A 98 -1.73 11.37 11.07
N ARG A 99 -2.05 11.31 9.77
CA ARG A 99 -2.79 12.38 9.11
C ARG A 99 -4.25 11.96 8.90
N ARG A 100 -5.10 12.27 9.89
CA ARG A 100 -6.55 12.01 9.83
C ARG A 100 -7.10 12.59 8.51
N GLN A 101 -7.65 11.71 7.66
CA GLN A 101 -8.25 11.99 6.35
C GLN A 101 -7.31 12.16 5.14
N SER A 102 -5.98 12.04 5.26
CA SER A 102 -5.12 12.07 4.07
C SER A 102 -4.79 10.65 3.58
N ASP A 103 -4.83 10.45 2.27
CA ASP A 103 -4.27 9.26 1.64
C ASP A 103 -2.72 9.33 1.67
N VAL A 104 -2.05 8.19 1.72
CA VAL A 104 -0.58 8.10 1.61
C VAL A 104 -0.20 7.23 0.42
N ALA A 105 1.01 7.38 -0.12
CA ALA A 105 1.62 6.35 -0.96
C ALA A 105 2.50 5.45 -0.09
N ILE A 106 2.47 4.15 -0.39
CA ILE A 106 3.31 3.14 0.25
C ILE A 106 4.16 2.49 -0.84
N GLU A 107 5.47 2.61 -0.70
CA GLU A 107 6.45 1.86 -1.46
C GLU A 107 7.03 0.76 -0.57
N ALA A 108 7.26 -0.42 -1.13
CA ALA A 108 7.84 -1.53 -0.41
C ALA A 108 8.85 -2.28 -1.28
N TRP A 109 9.97 -2.69 -0.67
CA TRP A 109 11.02 -3.45 -1.33
C TRP A 109 11.36 -4.70 -0.53
N THR A 110 11.77 -5.74 -1.25
CA THR A 110 12.49 -6.90 -0.72
C THR A 110 13.60 -7.29 -1.67
N ALA A 111 14.77 -7.63 -1.11
CA ALA A 111 15.86 -8.17 -1.89
C ALA A 111 15.44 -9.51 -2.51
N ASP A 112 15.62 -9.63 -3.82
CA ASP A 112 15.31 -10.85 -4.59
C ASP A 112 16.62 -11.59 -4.89
N GLU A 113 17.58 -10.88 -5.50
CA GLU A 113 18.94 -11.33 -5.77
C GLU A 113 19.93 -10.18 -5.48
N PRO A 114 21.25 -10.42 -5.43
CA PRO A 114 22.22 -9.34 -5.28
C PRO A 114 22.01 -8.24 -6.34
N GLY A 115 21.69 -7.03 -5.87
CA GLY A 115 21.43 -5.87 -6.73
C GLY A 115 20.04 -5.83 -7.38
N HIS A 116 19.15 -6.80 -7.09
CA HIS A 116 17.79 -6.87 -7.61
C HIS A 116 16.76 -6.87 -6.48
N TRP A 117 15.66 -6.18 -6.72
CA TRP A 117 14.62 -5.92 -5.73
C TRP A 117 13.26 -6.26 -6.31
N TRP A 118 12.46 -6.98 -5.53
CA TRP A 118 11.02 -6.95 -5.70
C TRP A 118 10.49 -5.63 -5.15
N TYR A 119 9.64 -4.97 -5.92
CA TYR A 119 9.09 -3.66 -5.59
C TYR A 119 7.58 -3.67 -5.72
N ALA A 120 6.91 -3.05 -4.74
CA ALA A 120 5.50 -2.74 -4.81
C ALA A 120 5.24 -1.27 -4.46
N LEU A 121 4.28 -0.67 -5.17
CA LEU A 121 3.76 0.66 -4.91
C LEU A 121 2.25 0.62 -4.80
N VAL A 122 1.74 1.07 -3.66
CA VAL A 122 0.34 1.50 -3.52
C VAL A 122 0.34 3.03 -3.56
N PRO A 123 0.00 3.65 -4.71
CA PRO A 123 0.13 5.09 -4.90
C PRO A 123 -0.88 5.90 -4.07
N ARG A 124 -1.98 5.26 -3.65
CA ARG A 124 -3.02 5.91 -2.86
C ARG A 124 -3.68 4.91 -1.90
N TRP A 125 -3.15 4.86 -0.69
CA TRP A 125 -3.65 4.08 0.43
C TRP A 125 -4.47 4.95 1.36
N ARG A 126 -5.75 4.61 1.52
CA ARG A 126 -6.63 5.25 2.51
C ARG A 126 -6.83 4.34 3.70
N ARG A 127 -6.48 4.82 4.89
CA ARG A 127 -6.70 4.09 6.15
C ARG A 127 -8.13 3.54 6.28
N MET A 128 -8.21 2.28 6.68
CA MET A 128 -9.41 1.65 7.25
C MET A 128 -9.20 1.50 8.76
N TRP A 129 -10.26 1.68 9.54
CA TRP A 129 -10.18 1.72 11.02
C TRP A 129 -10.09 0.35 11.68
N ASP A 130 -10.62 -0.66 11.02
CA ASP A 130 -10.74 -2.00 11.56
C ASP A 130 -9.68 -2.90 10.90
N THR A 131 -8.66 -3.24 11.69
CA THR A 131 -7.56 -4.11 11.26
C THR A 131 -7.91 -5.59 11.39
N GLU A 132 -8.94 -5.94 12.18
CA GLU A 132 -9.38 -7.32 12.41
C GLU A 132 -10.08 -7.90 11.17
N MET A 133 -10.54 -7.04 10.26
CA MET A 133 -11.17 -7.45 8.99
C MET A 133 -10.18 -8.08 8.00
N TRP A 134 -8.87 -7.95 8.21
CA TRP A 134 -7.92 -8.53 7.26
C TRP A 134 -7.91 -10.07 7.36
N PRO A 135 -8.09 -10.81 6.26
CA PRO A 135 -8.17 -12.26 6.31
C PRO A 135 -6.78 -12.87 6.49
N LEU A 136 -6.48 -13.26 7.73
CA LEU A 136 -5.21 -13.86 8.13
C LEU A 136 -5.20 -15.39 8.05
N ALA A 137 -6.31 -16.02 7.65
CA ALA A 137 -6.50 -17.48 7.71
C ALA A 137 -5.44 -18.28 6.92
N THR A 138 -4.82 -17.67 5.91
CA THR A 138 -3.76 -18.29 5.10
C THR A 138 -2.37 -18.17 5.72
N LEU A 139 -2.21 -17.42 6.81
CA LEU A 139 -0.94 -17.25 7.52
C LEU A 139 -0.96 -18.03 8.84
N SER A 140 0.01 -18.93 9.01
CA SER A 140 0.24 -19.62 10.28
C SER A 140 1.07 -18.76 11.24
N GLY A 141 1.08 -19.08 12.53
CA GLY A 141 2.07 -18.52 13.47
C GLY A 141 1.77 -17.15 14.08
N GLY A 142 0.48 -16.80 14.27
CA GLY A 142 0.08 -15.64 15.08
C GLY A 142 0.35 -14.28 14.42
N HIS A 143 0.04 -14.17 13.13
CA HIS A 143 0.13 -12.89 12.41
C HIS A 143 -0.98 -11.93 12.83
N HIS A 144 -0.71 -10.63 12.67
CA HIS A 144 -1.65 -9.54 12.91
C HIS A 144 -1.48 -8.46 11.84
N ALA A 145 -2.58 -7.82 11.44
CA ALA A 145 -2.54 -6.66 10.54
C ALA A 145 -2.36 -5.37 11.36
N TYR A 146 -1.19 -4.75 11.24
CA TYR A 146 -0.85 -3.52 11.94
C TYR A 146 -1.43 -2.28 11.27
N ALA A 147 -1.67 -2.34 9.96
CA ALA A 147 -2.37 -1.29 9.21
C ALA A 147 -3.19 -1.94 8.11
N VAL A 148 -4.41 -1.45 7.90
CA VAL A 148 -5.28 -1.86 6.80
C VAL A 148 -5.78 -0.60 6.07
N GLY A 149 -5.93 -0.68 4.76
CA GLY A 149 -6.55 0.40 4.00
C GLY A 149 -7.02 0.01 2.62
N GLU A 150 -7.77 0.93 2.02
CA GLU A 150 -8.24 0.84 0.65
C GLU A 150 -7.17 1.38 -0.30
N CYS A 151 -6.77 0.56 -1.28
CA CYS A 151 -5.90 0.94 -2.38
C CYS A 151 -6.76 1.62 -3.45
N ARG A 152 -6.78 2.95 -3.43
CA ARG A 152 -7.63 3.76 -4.30
C ARG A 152 -6.98 3.99 -5.66
N PRO A 153 -7.79 4.13 -6.71
CA PRO A 153 -7.27 4.52 -8.00
C PRO A 153 -6.70 5.94 -7.90
N VAL A 154 -5.59 6.15 -8.60
CA VAL A 154 -5.05 7.47 -8.91
C VAL A 154 -5.54 7.94 -10.27
N ASP A 155 -5.53 9.26 -10.46
CA ASP A 155 -5.70 9.85 -11.78
C ASP A 155 -4.33 9.80 -12.48
N ASP A 156 -3.79 10.96 -12.86
CA ASP A 156 -2.45 11.10 -13.40
C ASP A 156 -1.62 12.00 -12.46
N TYR A 157 -0.42 11.57 -12.03
CA TYR A 157 0.49 12.44 -11.27
C TYR A 157 1.96 12.03 -11.41
N PRO A 158 2.89 12.99 -11.54
CA PRO A 158 4.31 12.70 -11.74
C PRO A 158 4.92 11.98 -10.52
N TRP A 159 5.62 10.88 -10.77
CA TRP A 159 6.47 10.23 -9.76
C TRP A 159 7.90 10.80 -9.84
N PRO A 160 8.56 11.07 -8.70
CA PRO A 160 9.87 11.69 -8.69
C PRO A 160 10.96 10.76 -9.21
N SER A 161 12.03 11.37 -9.73
CA SER A 161 13.24 10.66 -10.15
C SER A 161 14.27 10.54 -9.00
N PRO A 162 15.05 9.45 -8.94
CA PRO A 162 14.93 8.26 -9.78
C PRO A 162 13.67 7.47 -9.41
N ALA A 163 12.88 7.11 -10.43
CA ALA A 163 11.76 6.23 -10.23
C ALA A 163 12.29 4.84 -9.83
N PRO A 164 11.63 4.13 -8.90
CA PRO A 164 12.06 2.79 -8.50
C PRO A 164 12.04 1.78 -9.65
N ILE A 165 11.43 2.08 -10.80
CA ILE A 165 11.46 1.23 -11.99
C ILE A 165 12.10 2.05 -13.14
N PRO A 166 13.38 1.78 -13.50
CA PRO A 166 14.05 2.49 -14.58
C PRO A 166 13.35 2.32 -15.93
N GLY A 167 13.11 3.41 -16.66
CA GLY A 167 12.57 3.36 -18.02
C GLY A 167 11.08 3.00 -18.16
N VAL A 168 10.35 2.85 -17.05
CA VAL A 168 8.93 2.43 -16.98
C VAL A 168 8.29 3.29 -15.88
N LEU A 169 7.42 4.28 -16.08
CA LEU A 169 6.51 4.70 -17.14
C LEU A 169 6.34 6.24 -17.00
N PRO A 170 5.61 6.92 -17.90
CA PRO A 170 4.83 8.10 -17.52
C PRO A 170 4.12 7.88 -16.16
N PRO A 171 3.76 8.95 -15.45
CA PRO A 171 2.98 8.88 -14.22
C PRO A 171 1.90 7.76 -14.23
N PRO A 172 1.69 7.05 -13.11
CA PRO A 172 0.83 5.86 -13.06
C PRO A 172 -0.49 6.13 -13.79
N ALA A 173 -0.83 5.25 -14.73
CA ALA A 173 -2.00 5.46 -15.58
C ALA A 173 -3.27 5.65 -14.73
N PRO A 174 -4.20 6.53 -15.14
CA PRO A 174 -5.47 6.69 -14.44
C PRO A 174 -6.17 5.35 -14.18
N GLY A 175 -6.60 5.15 -12.94
CA GLY A 175 -7.18 3.90 -12.45
C GLY A 175 -6.20 2.97 -11.74
N THR A 176 -4.89 3.22 -11.78
CA THR A 176 -3.87 2.38 -11.12
C THR A 176 -4.06 2.37 -9.60
N GLN A 177 -4.12 1.18 -9.00
CA GLN A 177 -4.24 0.98 -7.55
C GLN A 177 -2.99 0.37 -6.92
N VAL A 178 -2.23 -0.41 -7.71
CA VAL A 178 -0.99 -1.06 -7.29
C VAL A 178 -0.07 -1.19 -8.51
N ILE A 179 1.23 -1.02 -8.30
CA ILE A 179 2.28 -1.40 -9.24
C ILE A 179 3.18 -2.44 -8.57
N GLN A 180 3.54 -3.50 -9.27
CA GLN A 180 4.49 -4.52 -8.83
C GLN A 180 5.53 -4.74 -9.93
N ALA A 181 6.81 -4.84 -9.56
CA ALA A 181 7.89 -5.02 -10.50
C ALA A 181 9.13 -5.64 -9.85
N HIS A 182 10.02 -6.17 -10.69
CA HIS A 182 11.42 -6.39 -10.31
C HIS A 182 12.24 -5.20 -10.82
N THR A 183 13.21 -4.74 -10.03
CA THR A 183 14.03 -3.56 -10.35
C THR A 183 15.47 -3.69 -9.85
N THR A 184 16.37 -2.96 -10.48
CA THR A 184 17.77 -2.79 -10.04
C THR A 184 17.97 -1.52 -9.19
N VAL A 185 16.93 -0.70 -9.01
CA VAL A 185 17.00 0.51 -8.19
C VAL A 185 16.89 0.11 -6.72
N ALA A 186 17.97 0.36 -5.99
CA ALA A 186 18.00 0.13 -4.56
C ALA A 186 16.97 1.01 -3.82
N PRO A 187 16.41 0.53 -2.70
CA PRO A 187 15.58 1.35 -1.84
C PRO A 187 16.35 2.59 -1.35
N PRO A 188 15.66 3.71 -1.09
CA PRO A 188 16.28 4.87 -0.45
C PRO A 188 16.87 4.51 0.92
N PRO A 189 17.86 5.28 1.43
CA PRO A 189 18.36 5.09 2.80
C PRO A 189 17.23 5.31 3.83
N PRO A 190 17.34 4.72 5.03
CA PRO A 190 16.36 4.92 6.10
C PRO A 190 16.32 6.39 6.55
N GLY A 191 15.16 6.83 7.04
CA GLY A 191 14.93 8.21 7.44
C GLY A 191 14.20 9.05 6.40
N PHE A 192 14.23 10.37 6.58
CA PHE A 192 13.82 11.34 5.57
C PHE A 192 14.87 11.39 4.44
N PRO A 193 14.47 11.72 3.20
CA PRO A 193 15.42 11.87 2.11
C PRO A 193 16.51 12.88 2.50
N PRO A 194 17.78 12.59 2.19
CA PRO A 194 18.83 13.59 2.32
C PRO A 194 18.47 14.75 1.39
N TYR A 195 18.31 15.95 1.94
CA TYR A 195 17.91 17.12 1.18
C TYR A 195 18.80 17.32 -0.06
N ARG A 196 18.25 17.09 -1.26
CA ARG A 196 18.48 17.80 -2.53
C ARG A 196 17.61 17.18 -3.63
N TRP A 197 16.52 17.87 -3.97
CA TRP A 197 15.86 17.68 -5.25
C TRP A 197 16.75 18.31 -6.32
N VAL A 198 17.39 17.49 -7.15
CA VAL A 198 17.86 18.00 -8.44
C VAL A 198 16.64 17.97 -9.35
N VAL A 199 15.99 19.12 -9.47
CA VAL A 199 15.02 19.35 -10.54
C VAL A 199 15.87 19.54 -11.81
N THR A 200 16.00 18.49 -12.62
CA THR A 200 16.47 18.60 -14.02
C THR A 200 15.29 18.84 -14.94
#